data_AF-A0A368CQM0-F1
#
_entry.id   AF-A0A368CQM0-F1
#
_cell.length_a   1.000
_cell.length_b   1.000
_cell.length_c   1.000
_cell.angle_alpha   90.00
_cell.angle_beta   90.00
_cell.angle_gamma   90.00
#
_symmetry.space_group_name_H-M   'P 1'
#
loop_
_entity.id
_entity.type
_entity.pdbx_description
1 polymer ?
#
loop_
_entity_poly.entity_id
_entity_poly.type
_entity_poly.pdbx_seq_one_letter_code
_entity_poly.pdbx_strand_id
1 'polypeptide(L)'
;MSEDKTTDKELLQEVGKELWSCVNKLRPGLPKQAKAQLTLKALLTIGDLQDQLGAAMVLGVVADLEPDDAPEPSSDDSAPEEAISAAERTTRKRSSKN
;
A
#
# COMPACT_ATOMS: atom_id res chain seq x y z
N MET A 1 -17.07 37.16 -4.97
CA MET A 1 -15.64 36.82 -4.85
C MET A 1 -15.45 35.52 -4.06
N SER A 2 -16.13 34.44 -4.47
CA SER A 2 -16.07 33.14 -3.75
C SER A 2 -15.58 31.98 -4.62
N GLU A 3 -15.38 32.21 -5.92
CA GLU A 3 -14.93 31.20 -6.88
C GLU A 3 -13.45 30.85 -6.68
N ASP A 4 -12.57 31.84 -6.47
CA ASP A 4 -11.12 31.65 -6.21
C ASP A 4 -10.81 30.56 -5.16
N LYS A 5 -11.45 30.64 -3.99
CA LYS A 5 -11.19 29.72 -2.88
C LYS A 5 -11.68 28.29 -3.11
N THR A 6 -12.57 28.09 -4.07
CA THR A 6 -13.08 26.76 -4.41
C THR A 6 -12.13 26.11 -5.41
N THR A 7 -11.69 26.86 -6.41
CA THR A 7 -10.66 26.45 -7.37
C THR A 7 -9.34 26.10 -6.69
N ASP A 8 -8.88 26.91 -5.72
CA ASP A 8 -7.64 26.63 -4.98
C ASP A 8 -7.69 25.32 -4.20
N LYS A 9 -8.86 24.94 -3.69
CA LYS A 9 -9.05 23.69 -2.95
C LYS A 9 -9.08 22.47 -3.86
N GLU A 10 -9.71 22.59 -5.02
CA GLU A 10 -9.71 21.54 -6.05
C GLU A 10 -8.29 21.32 -6.57
N LEU A 11 -7.57 22.40 -6.88
CA LEU A 11 -6.17 22.36 -7.28
C LEU A 11 -5.30 21.68 -6.21
N LEU A 12 -5.47 22.03 -4.94
CA LEU A 12 -4.73 21.41 -3.84
C LEU A 12 -4.97 19.90 -3.76
N GLN A 13 -6.19 19.43 -4.03
CA GLN A 13 -6.49 18.00 -4.07
C GLN A 13 -5.80 17.32 -5.27
N GLU A 14 -5.84 17.93 -6.46
CA GLU A 14 -5.18 17.39 -7.65
C GLU A 14 -3.66 17.27 -7.46
N VAL A 15 -3.02 18.34 -6.98
CA VAL A 15 -1.59 18.34 -6.65
C VAL A 15 -1.28 17.29 -5.57
N GLY A 16 -2.15 17.16 -4.56
CA GLY A 16 -2.04 16.11 -3.54
C GLY A 16 -2.05 14.69 -4.13
N LYS A 17 -2.93 14.40 -5.10
CA LYS A 17 -3.00 13.11 -5.80
C LYS A 17 -1.74 12.85 -6.64
N GLU A 18 -1.27 13.85 -7.36
CA GLU A 18 -0.09 13.72 -8.21
C GLU A 18 1.17 13.48 -7.36
N LEU A 19 1.34 14.24 -6.27
CA LEU A 19 2.43 14.04 -5.32
C LEU A 19 2.37 12.65 -4.66
N TRP A 20 1.17 12.18 -4.29
CA TRP A 20 0.98 10.82 -3.80
C TRP A 20 1.44 9.76 -4.82
N SER A 21 1.06 9.91 -6.09
CA SER A 21 1.51 9.03 -7.17
C SER A 21 3.04 9.03 -7.33
N CYS A 22 3.67 10.21 -7.28
CA CYS A 22 5.12 10.36 -7.32
C CYS A 22 5.80 9.68 -6.13
N VAL A 23 5.29 9.85 -4.91
CA VAL A 23 5.81 9.17 -3.72
C VAL A 23 5.71 7.65 -3.86
N ASN A 24 4.60 7.13 -4.36
CA ASN A 24 4.43 5.69 -4.61
C ASN A 24 5.44 5.14 -5.61
N LYS A 25 5.74 5.87 -6.69
CA LYS A 25 6.74 5.48 -7.69
C LYS A 25 8.16 5.52 -7.14
N LEU A 26 8.49 6.54 -6.33
CA LEU A 26 9.84 6.73 -5.79
C LEU A 26 10.14 5.86 -4.56
N ARG A 27 9.10 5.52 -3.78
CA ARG A 27 9.21 4.83 -2.48
C ARG A 27 8.10 3.79 -2.32
N PRO A 28 8.05 2.74 -3.16
CA PRO A 28 6.96 1.76 -3.14
C PRO A 28 6.82 1.03 -1.80
N GLY A 29 7.95 0.71 -1.13
CA GLY A 29 7.97 -0.03 0.14
C GLY A 29 7.79 0.81 1.42
N LEU A 30 7.49 2.11 1.33
CA LEU A 30 7.18 2.90 2.52
C LEU A 30 5.75 2.60 3.01
N PRO A 31 5.51 2.59 4.34
CA PRO A 31 4.15 2.46 4.85
C PRO A 31 3.31 3.67 4.43
N LYS A 32 2.00 3.45 4.23
CA LYS A 32 1.02 4.45 3.79
C LYS A 32 1.12 5.77 4.58
N GLN A 33 1.22 5.67 5.90
CA GLN A 33 1.37 6.83 6.79
C GLN A 33 2.64 7.65 6.48
N ALA A 34 3.78 6.99 6.24
CA ALA A 34 5.02 7.68 5.91
C ALA A 34 4.96 8.31 4.52
N LYS A 35 4.31 7.64 3.56
CA LYS A 35 4.03 8.22 2.24
C LYS A 35 3.15 9.48 2.37
N ALA A 36 2.14 9.44 3.23
CA ALA A 36 1.20 10.56 3.41
C ALA A 36 1.91 11.76 4.05
N GLN A 37 2.79 11.50 5.02
CA GLN A 37 3.65 12.53 5.61
C GLN A 37 4.59 13.14 4.58
N LEU A 38 5.15 12.35 3.65
CA LEU A 38 6.00 12.88 2.58
C LEU A 38 5.21 13.78 1.61
N THR A 39 3.99 13.38 1.24
CA THR A 39 3.10 14.20 0.41
C THR A 39 2.78 15.53 1.09
N LEU A 40 2.37 15.52 2.36
CA LEU A 40 2.11 16.74 3.12
C LEU A 40 3.37 17.61 3.26
N LYS A 41 4.52 17.00 3.53
CA LYS A 41 5.79 17.72 3.66
C LYS A 41 6.19 18.38 2.35
N ALA A 42 5.96 17.74 1.21
CA ALA A 42 6.22 18.33 -0.11
C ALA A 42 5.35 19.58 -0.32
N LEU A 43 4.05 19.50 -0.05
CA LEU A 43 3.12 20.64 -0.17
C LEU A 43 3.50 21.80 0.76
N LEU A 44 3.90 21.52 2.01
CA LEU A 44 4.41 22.53 2.94
C LEU A 44 5.70 23.18 2.44
N THR A 45 6.58 22.41 1.81
CA THR A 45 7.87 22.90 1.31
C THR A 45 7.71 23.83 0.11
N ILE A 46 6.73 23.55 -0.76
CA ILE A 46 6.44 24.35 -1.95
C ILE A 46 5.63 25.62 -1.58
N GLY A 47 4.89 25.58 -0.47
CA GLY A 47 4.07 26.69 0.02
C GLY A 47 2.59 26.59 -0.36
N ASP A 48 2.19 25.47 -0.97
CA ASP A 48 0.80 25.20 -1.37
C ASP A 48 -0.09 24.79 -0.20
N LEU A 49 0.50 24.36 0.93
CA LEU A 49 -0.22 24.02 2.15
C LEU A 49 -0.01 25.09 3.23
N GLN A 50 -1.07 25.84 3.53
CA GLN A 50 -1.01 26.96 4.48
C GLN A 50 -1.74 26.70 5.80
N ASP A 51 -2.66 25.74 5.82
CA ASP A 51 -3.52 25.48 6.98
C ASP A 51 -3.82 23.99 7.24
N GLN A 52 -4.38 23.73 8.42
CA GLN A 52 -4.75 22.37 8.84
C GLN A 52 -5.94 21.82 8.04
N LEU A 53 -6.81 22.68 7.51
CA LEU A 53 -7.97 22.27 6.72
C LEU A 53 -7.51 21.66 5.40
N GLY A 54 -6.62 22.32 4.66
CA GLY A 54 -6.03 21.78 3.44
C GLY A 54 -5.28 20.47 3.70
N ALA A 55 -4.58 20.36 4.85
CA ALA A 55 -3.87 19.15 5.22
C ALA A 55 -4.83 17.96 5.41
N ALA A 56 -5.94 18.19 6.11
CA ALA A 56 -6.98 17.18 6.30
C ALA A 56 -7.65 16.77 4.98
N MET A 57 -7.86 17.70 4.05
CA MET A 57 -8.40 17.41 2.72
C MET A 57 -7.47 16.48 1.92
N VAL A 58 -6.17 16.78 1.89
CA VAL A 58 -5.17 15.94 1.21
C VAL A 58 -5.09 14.55 1.84
N LEU A 59 -5.10 14.46 3.17
CA LEU A 59 -5.12 13.18 3.87
C LEU A 59 -6.39 12.37 3.57
N GLY A 60 -7.55 13.00 3.45
CA GLY A 60 -8.79 12.34 3.04
C GLY A 60 -8.67 11.75 1.63
N VAL A 61 -8.18 12.53 0.67
CA VAL A 61 -7.93 12.06 -0.70
C VAL A 61 -6.94 10.89 -0.74
N VAL A 62 -5.85 10.98 0.04
CA VAL A 62 -4.86 9.89 0.15
C VAL A 62 -5.47 8.63 0.80
N ALA A 63 -6.36 8.81 1.78
CA ALA A 63 -7.03 7.69 2.43
C ALA A 63 -7.90 6.90 1.45
N ASP A 64 -8.61 7.59 0.56
CA ASP A 64 -9.49 7.00 -0.46
C ASP A 64 -8.73 6.26 -1.59
N LEU A 65 -7.48 6.68 -1.88
CA LEU A 65 -6.68 6.13 -2.98
C LEU A 65 -6.06 4.77 -2.70
N GLU A 66 -5.88 4.40 -1.44
CA GLU A 66 -5.30 3.12 -1.05
C GLU A 66 -6.03 2.68 0.23
N PRO A 67 -7.28 2.19 0.15
CA PRO A 67 -7.96 1.65 1.33
C PRO A 67 -7.03 0.62 1.98
N ASP A 68 -6.90 0.69 3.31
CA ASP A 68 -5.95 -0.14 4.06
C ASP A 68 -6.15 -1.60 3.64
N ASP A 69 -5.09 -2.20 3.09
CA ASP A 69 -5.06 -3.62 2.77
C ASP A 69 -5.15 -4.33 4.12
N ALA A 70 -6.36 -4.73 4.49
CA ALA A 70 -6.56 -5.66 5.58
C ALA A 70 -5.60 -6.83 5.33
N PRO A 71 -4.86 -7.33 6.33
CA PRO A 71 -3.84 -8.34 6.09
C PRO A 71 -4.49 -9.53 5.40
N GLU A 72 -4.23 -9.69 4.10
CA GLU A 72 -4.60 -10.86 3.34
C GLU A 72 -4.08 -12.08 4.13
N PRO A 73 -4.95 -13.03 4.51
CA PRO A 73 -4.47 -14.25 5.13
C PRO A 73 -3.57 -14.93 4.13
N SER A 74 -2.28 -15.05 4.45
CA SER A 74 -1.28 -15.74 3.64
C SER A 74 -1.80 -17.13 3.26
N SER A 75 -2.37 -17.26 2.06
CA SER A 75 -2.67 -18.55 1.44
C SER A 75 -1.53 -18.85 0.48
N ASP A 76 -0.39 -19.21 1.07
CA ASP A 76 0.56 -20.16 0.50
C ASP A 76 -0.08 -21.54 0.76
N ASP A 77 -0.31 -22.47 -0.16
CA ASP A 77 0.33 -22.80 -1.43
C ASP A 77 -0.64 -23.70 -2.24
N SER A 78 -0.36 -23.81 -3.54
CA SER A 78 -1.16 -24.41 -4.62
C SER A 78 -1.50 -25.91 -4.47
N ALA A 79 -2.58 -26.32 -5.14
CA ALA A 79 -2.87 -27.71 -5.57
C ALA A 79 -3.01 -27.71 -7.13
N PRO A 80 -3.11 -28.84 -7.88
CA PRO A 80 -2.76 -30.27 -7.67
C PRO A 80 -2.02 -30.96 -8.88
N GLU A 81 -1.78 -32.30 -8.79
CA GLU A 81 -1.46 -33.31 -9.86
C GLU A 81 -0.07 -33.24 -10.56
N GLU A 82 0.62 -34.30 -11.01
CA GLU A 82 0.31 -35.72 -11.30
C GLU A 82 1.62 -36.58 -11.31
N ALA A 83 1.46 -37.89 -11.43
CA ALA A 83 2.42 -38.97 -11.20
C ALA A 83 3.65 -39.06 -12.11
N ILE A 84 4.80 -39.49 -11.52
CA ILE A 84 5.76 -40.37 -12.21
C ILE A 84 6.13 -41.58 -11.34
N SER A 85 5.92 -42.75 -11.93
CA SER A 85 6.26 -44.07 -11.43
C SER A 85 7.76 -44.34 -11.59
N ALA A 86 8.44 -44.76 -10.51
CA ALA A 86 9.64 -45.59 -10.61
C ALA A 86 9.84 -46.39 -9.33
N ALA A 87 9.88 -47.70 -9.51
CA ALA A 87 10.19 -48.73 -8.53
C ALA A 87 11.32 -48.39 -7.56
N GLU A 88 11.20 -48.75 -6.28
CA GLU A 88 12.00 -49.82 -5.68
C GLU A 88 11.69 -50.06 -4.19
N ARG A 89 11.18 -51.27 -3.93
CA ARG A 89 11.62 -52.25 -2.90
C ARG A 89 11.69 -51.89 -1.39
N THR A 90 11.09 -52.84 -0.65
CA THR A 90 11.36 -53.30 0.74
C THR A 90 10.51 -52.65 1.85
N THR A 91 9.38 -53.25 2.26
CA THR A 91 9.20 -54.32 3.28
C THR A 91 9.60 -53.98 4.72
N ARG A 92 8.58 -53.58 5.50
CA ARG A 92 8.16 -54.10 6.83
C ARG A 92 9.23 -54.40 7.92
N LYS A 93 8.92 -53.84 9.11
CA LYS A 93 8.75 -54.48 10.45
C LYS A 93 9.85 -54.31 11.53
N ARG A 94 9.37 -53.78 12.66
CA ARG A 94 9.61 -54.14 14.10
C ARG A 94 10.90 -53.68 14.84
N SER A 95 10.65 -52.91 15.91
CA SER A 95 11.10 -53.11 17.31
C SER A 95 12.57 -53.48 17.58
N SER A 96 13.28 -52.64 18.35
CA SER A 96 13.61 -52.96 19.76
C SER A 96 14.32 -51.80 20.46
N LYS A 97 13.98 -51.68 21.73
CA LYS A 97 14.62 -50.91 22.79
C LYS A 97 16.03 -51.42 23.06
N ASN A 98 16.97 -50.51 23.32
CA ASN A 98 18.08 -50.71 24.26
C ASN A 98 18.37 -49.36 24.94
#